data_AF-A0A7K8S044-F1
#
_entry.id   AF-A0A7K8S044-F1
#
_cell.length_a   1.000
_cell.length_b   1.000
_cell.length_c   1.000
_cell.angle_alpha   90.00
_cell.angle_beta   90.00
_cell.angle_gamma   90.00
#
_symmetry.space_group_name_H-M   'P 1'
#
loop_
_entity.id
_entity.type
_entity.pdbx_description
1 polymer ?
#
loop_
_entity_poly.entity_id
_entity_poly.type
_entity_poly.pdbx_seq_one_letter_code
_entity_poly.pdbx_strand_id
1 'polypeptide(L)'
;VKKIISILQAARSKTLQQWKELDCSITIVANEAKDNVRYLYTLDKYFGPLAHASPVMMEHIPSLMNTVFMIYCTSPYYNTSEHMTSLFLKITNQMINTCKTYLCEG
;
A
#
# COMPACT_ATOMS: atom_id res chain seq x y z
N VAL A 1 7.31 12.43 -32.37
CA VAL A 1 6.62 12.98 -31.18
C VAL A 1 6.92 14.47 -30.95
N LYS A 2 8.18 14.89 -30.72
CA LYS A 2 8.53 16.31 -30.45
C LYS A 2 7.98 17.32 -31.49
N LYS A 3 8.10 17.02 -32.78
CA LYS A 3 7.61 17.87 -33.88
C LYS A 3 6.08 18.08 -33.84
N ILE A 4 5.32 17.06 -33.44
CA ILE A 4 3.86 17.09 -33.33
C ILE A 4 3.45 17.94 -32.12
N ILE A 5 4.15 17.78 -30.99
CA ILE A 5 3.93 18.60 -29.79
C ILE A 5 4.17 20.07 -30.10
N SER A 6 5.24 20.42 -30.81
CA SER A 6 5.55 21.81 -31.19
C SER A 6 4.46 22.44 -32.08
N ILE A 7 3.91 21.68 -33.03
CA ILE A 7 2.80 22.15 -33.88
C ILE A 7 1.53 22.38 -33.05
N LEU A 8 1.19 21.44 -32.16
CA LEU A 8 0.03 21.55 -31.26
C LEU A 8 0.17 22.71 -30.26
N GLN A 9 1.40 22.99 -29.82
CA GLN A 9 1.74 24.14 -28.98
C GLN A 9 1.52 25.47 -29.73
N ALA A 10 2.03 25.57 -30.96
CA ALA A 10 1.84 26.76 -31.80
C ALA A 10 0.35 27.02 -32.10
N ALA A 11 -0.43 25.94 -32.27
CA ALA A 11 -1.87 26.00 -32.49
C ALA A 11 -2.71 26.27 -31.21
N ARG A 12 -2.08 26.42 -30.03
CA ARG A 12 -2.76 26.56 -28.71
C ARG A 12 -3.83 25.49 -28.47
N SER A 13 -3.53 24.23 -28.82
CA SER A 13 -4.49 23.14 -28.70
C SER A 13 -4.90 22.85 -27.26
N LYS A 14 -6.21 22.79 -26.99
CA LYS A 14 -6.78 22.35 -25.70
C LYS A 14 -6.41 20.91 -25.36
N THR A 15 -6.23 20.04 -26.35
CA THR A 15 -5.83 18.65 -26.17
C THR A 15 -4.45 18.52 -25.53
N LEU A 16 -3.53 19.43 -25.84
CA LEU A 16 -2.19 19.41 -25.24
C LEU A 16 -2.23 19.78 -23.75
N GLN A 17 -3.14 20.67 -23.36
CA GLN A 17 -3.36 21.00 -21.95
C GLN A 17 -3.95 19.80 -21.19
N GLN A 18 -5.02 19.19 -21.71
CA GLN A 18 -5.63 18.00 -21.12
C GLN A 18 -4.63 16.84 -21.00
N TRP A 19 -3.79 16.65 -22.02
CA TRP A 19 -2.74 15.62 -21.98
C TRP A 19 -1.72 15.88 -20.88
N LYS A 20 -1.30 17.13 -20.67
CA LYS A 20 -0.38 17.49 -19.57
C LYS A 20 -1.02 17.29 -18.19
N GLU A 21 -2.29 17.65 -18.04
CA GLU A 21 -3.03 17.43 -16.79
C GLU A 21 -3.13 15.93 -16.48
N LEU A 22 -3.43 15.12 -17.50
CA LEU A 22 -3.47 13.66 -17.37
C LEU A 22 -2.09 13.07 -17.05
N ASP A 23 -1.03 13.51 -17.72
CA ASP A 23 0.35 13.06 -17.48
C ASP A 23 0.81 13.37 -16.05
N CYS A 24 0.44 14.57 -15.54
CA CYS A 24 0.66 14.94 -14.15
C CYS A 24 -0.10 14.02 -13.18
N SER A 25 -1.38 13.78 -13.44
CA SER A 25 -2.21 12.88 -12.62
C SER A 25 -1.64 11.45 -12.60
N ILE A 26 -1.23 10.92 -13.76
CA ILE A 26 -0.58 9.61 -13.88
C ILE A 26 0.70 9.57 -13.05
N THR A 27 1.52 10.61 -13.11
CA THR A 27 2.77 10.70 -12.34
C THR A 27 2.51 10.66 -10.83
N ILE A 28 1.47 11.34 -10.36
CA ILE A 28 1.07 11.34 -8.94
C ILE A 28 0.66 9.93 -8.49
N VAL A 29 -0.28 9.29 -9.20
CA VAL A 29 -0.77 7.95 -8.82
C VAL A 29 0.31 6.88 -8.96
N ALA A 30 1.26 7.04 -9.89
CA ALA A 30 2.40 6.13 -10.03
C ALA A 30 3.38 6.24 -8.85
N ASN A 31 3.66 7.46 -8.38
CA ASN A 31 4.50 7.67 -7.20
C ASN A 31 3.81 7.14 -5.94
N GLU A 32 2.51 7.39 -5.78
CA GLU A 32 1.71 6.83 -4.69
C GLU A 32 1.78 5.30 -4.67
N ALA A 33 1.54 4.64 -5.82
CA ALA A 33 1.59 3.19 -5.90
C ALA A 33 2.97 2.63 -5.51
N LYS A 34 4.05 3.29 -5.94
CA LYS A 34 5.42 2.91 -5.60
C LYS A 34 5.69 3.02 -4.09
N ASP A 35 5.25 4.10 -3.46
CA ASP A 35 5.43 4.31 -2.02
C ASP A 35 4.58 3.33 -1.21
N ASN A 36 3.34 3.08 -1.62
CA ASN A 36 2.46 2.09 -1.00
C ASN A 36 3.10 0.69 -0.98
N VAL A 37 3.71 0.26 -2.09
CA VAL A 37 4.46 -1.01 -2.15
C VAL A 37 5.61 -0.99 -1.14
N ARG A 38 6.39 0.10 -1.08
CA ARG A 38 7.51 0.21 -0.14
C ARG A 38 7.07 0.10 1.31
N TYR A 39 5.99 0.79 1.69
CA TYR A 39 5.44 0.73 3.05
C TYR A 39 4.94 -0.67 3.40
N LEU A 40 4.14 -1.28 2.52
CA LEU A 40 3.60 -2.62 2.77
C LEU A 40 4.70 -3.69 2.84
N TYR A 41 5.78 -3.54 2.06
CA TYR A 41 6.92 -4.45 2.12
C TYR A 41 7.62 -4.45 3.50
N THR A 42 7.51 -3.36 4.27
CA THR A 42 8.05 -3.33 5.65
C THR A 42 7.33 -4.29 6.60
N LEU A 43 6.10 -4.67 6.26
CA LEU A 43 5.28 -5.60 7.05
C LEU A 43 5.55 -7.07 6.71
N ASP A 44 6.18 -7.35 5.57
CA ASP A 44 6.33 -8.71 5.02
C ASP A 44 6.99 -9.69 6.00
N LYS A 45 8.00 -9.22 6.73
CA LYS A 45 8.72 -9.97 7.76
C LYS A 45 7.83 -10.50 8.90
N TYR A 46 6.65 -9.92 9.13
CA TYR A 46 5.72 -10.36 10.17
C TYR A 46 4.76 -11.44 9.67
N PHE A 47 4.48 -11.48 8.37
CA PHE A 47 3.49 -12.41 7.82
C PHE A 47 3.95 -13.86 7.81
N GLY A 48 5.26 -14.12 7.71
CA GLY A 48 5.83 -15.47 7.89
C GLY A 48 5.52 -16.05 9.28
N PRO A 49 5.95 -15.40 10.38
CA PRO A 49 5.62 -15.82 11.74
C PRO A 49 4.11 -15.90 12.01
N LEU A 50 3.31 -14.97 11.47
CA LEU A 50 1.85 -14.98 11.60
C LEU A 50 1.18 -16.13 10.86
N ALA A 51 1.78 -16.66 9.79
CA ALA A 51 1.22 -17.77 9.01
C ALA A 51 1.49 -19.14 9.63
N HIS A 52 2.48 -19.24 10.51
CA HIS A 52 2.76 -20.49 11.23
C HIS A 52 1.89 -20.58 12.48
N ALA A 53 1.23 -21.73 12.64
CA ALA A 53 0.39 -22.07 13.79
C ALA A 53 1.24 -22.23 15.06
N SER A 54 1.69 -21.12 15.63
CA SER A 54 2.56 -21.10 16.81
C SER A 54 2.06 -20.07 17.84
N PRO A 55 2.02 -20.41 19.13
CA PRO A 55 1.72 -19.47 20.22
C PRO A 55 2.63 -18.24 20.24
N VAL A 56 3.83 -18.35 19.65
CA VAL A 56 4.83 -17.28 19.56
C VAL A 56 4.35 -16.10 18.71
N MET A 57 3.30 -16.26 17.88
CA MET A 57 2.72 -15.16 17.10
C MET A 57 2.35 -13.94 17.95
N MET A 58 1.93 -14.14 19.21
CA MET A 58 1.53 -13.04 20.10
C MET A 58 2.68 -12.10 20.44
N GLU A 59 3.91 -12.61 20.50
CA GLU A 59 5.11 -11.83 20.82
C GLU A 59 5.46 -10.83 19.69
N HIS A 60 5.04 -11.12 18.45
CA HIS A 60 5.31 -10.28 17.29
C HIS A 60 4.26 -9.18 17.05
N ILE A 61 3.07 -9.29 17.67
CA ILE A 61 1.96 -8.34 17.47
C ILE A 61 2.35 -6.90 17.84
N PRO A 62 2.99 -6.61 19.00
CA PRO A 62 3.35 -5.23 19.33
C PRO A 62 4.29 -4.60 18.30
N SER A 63 5.24 -5.37 17.76
CA SER A 63 6.17 -4.91 16.74
C SER A 63 5.48 -4.67 15.39
N LEU A 64 4.55 -5.53 15.00
CA LEU A 64 3.70 -5.34 13.83
C LEU A 64 2.89 -4.04 13.96
N MET A 65 2.19 -3.86 15.08
CA MET A 65 1.35 -2.68 15.31
C MET A 65 2.14 -1.39 15.30
N ASN A 66 3.35 -1.38 15.87
CA ASN A 66 4.26 -0.24 15.77
C ASN A 66 4.67 0.05 14.33
N THR A 67 4.90 -0.97 13.50
CA THR A 67 5.24 -0.77 12.09
C THR A 67 4.04 -0.23 11.31
N VAL A 68 2.82 -0.71 11.57
CA VAL A 68 1.59 -0.16 10.98
C VAL A 68 1.40 1.30 11.41
N PHE A 69 1.65 1.63 12.67
CA PHE A 69 1.62 3.01 13.16
C PHE A 69 2.65 3.90 12.44
N MET A 70 3.88 3.41 12.23
CA MET A 70 4.89 4.13 11.46
C MET A 70 4.44 4.40 10.02
N ILE A 71 3.77 3.44 9.37
CA ILE A 71 3.18 3.64 8.04
C ILE A 71 2.11 4.73 8.09
N TYR A 72 1.21 4.71 9.07
CA TYR A 72 0.19 5.74 9.23
C TYR A 72 0.79 7.14 9.41
N CYS A 73 1.83 7.28 10.23
CA CYS A 73 2.47 8.58 10.48
C CYS A 73 3.30 9.08 9.28
N THR A 74 3.90 8.18 8.51
CA THR A 74 4.88 8.56 7.47
C THR A 74 4.28 8.61 6.07
N SER A 75 3.25 7.81 5.81
CA SER A 75 2.71 7.68 4.46
C SER A 75 1.88 8.89 4.05
N PRO A 76 2.17 9.53 2.91
CA PRO A 76 1.38 10.65 2.40
C PRO A 76 0.00 10.24 1.86
N TYR A 77 -0.17 8.98 1.40
CA TYR A 77 -1.41 8.53 0.72
C TYR A 77 -2.06 7.28 1.36
N TYR A 78 -1.27 6.38 1.95
CA TYR A 78 -1.75 5.20 2.66
C TYR A 78 -2.31 5.45 4.08
N ASN A 79 -2.26 6.68 4.59
CA ASN A 79 -2.67 7.02 5.97
C ASN A 79 -4.18 7.27 6.14
N THR A 80 -5.01 6.84 5.19
CA THR A 80 -6.46 7.01 5.29
C THR A 80 -7.08 5.97 6.23
N SER A 81 -8.22 6.31 6.84
CA SER A 81 -8.97 5.38 7.69
C SER A 81 -9.40 4.12 6.93
N GLU A 82 -9.75 4.26 5.65
CA GLU A 82 -10.15 3.16 4.76
C GLU A 82 -9.00 2.16 4.54
N HIS A 83 -7.80 2.66 4.23
CA HIS A 83 -6.61 1.82 4.05
C HIS A 83 -6.21 1.12 5.36
N MET A 84 -6.25 1.84 6.48
CA MET A 84 -5.94 1.27 7.80
C MET A 84 -6.95 0.20 8.22
N THR A 85 -8.25 0.46 8.01
CA THR A 85 -9.30 -0.51 8.30
C THR A 85 -9.12 -1.79 7.47
N SER A 86 -8.84 -1.65 6.18
CA SER A 86 -8.57 -2.78 5.28
C SER A 86 -7.33 -3.58 5.72
N LEU A 87 -6.25 -2.89 6.12
CA LEU A 87 -5.04 -3.52 6.61
C LEU A 87 -5.28 -4.29 7.92
N PHE A 88 -5.96 -3.68 8.89
CA PHE A 88 -6.28 -4.34 10.16
C PHE A 88 -7.20 -5.54 9.95
N LEU A 89 -8.18 -5.46 9.06
CA LEU A 89 -9.06 -6.57 8.72
C LEU A 89 -8.28 -7.75 8.13
N LYS A 90 -7.27 -7.49 7.28
CA LYS A 90 -6.41 -8.55 6.75
C LYS A 90 -5.53 -9.18 7.84
N ILE A 91 -4.94 -8.36 8.71
CA ILE A 91 -4.12 -8.83 9.83
C ILE A 91 -4.95 -9.72 10.77
N THR A 92 -6.13 -9.27 11.19
CA THR A 92 -6.99 -10.04 12.10
C THR A 92 -7.51 -11.31 11.45
N ASN A 93 -7.89 -11.28 10.17
CA ASN A 93 -8.28 -12.48 9.43
C ASN A 93 -7.14 -13.52 9.39
N GLN A 94 -5.90 -13.09 9.15
CA GLN A 94 -4.76 -13.99 9.19
C GLN A 94 -4.58 -14.60 10.57
N MET A 95 -4.66 -13.80 11.64
CA MET A 95 -4.56 -14.29 13.02
C MET A 95 -5.65 -15.32 13.34
N ILE A 96 -6.91 -15.05 12.96
CA ILE A 96 -8.03 -15.97 13.18
C ILE A 96 -7.79 -17.29 12.45
N ASN A 97 -7.33 -17.24 11.20
CA ASN A 97 -7.05 -18.43 10.41
C ASN A 97 -5.92 -19.27 11.04
N THR A 98 -4.83 -18.64 11.45
CA THR A 98 -3.73 -19.32 12.14
C THR A 98 -4.18 -20.00 13.44
N CYS A 99 -5.01 -19.32 14.25
CA CYS A 99 -5.60 -19.91 15.44
C CYS A 99 -6.52 -21.10 15.11
N LYS A 100 -7.34 -21.01 14.06
CA LYS A 100 -8.19 -22.12 13.61
C LYS A 100 -7.35 -23.32 13.17
N THR A 101 -6.31 -23.10 12.36
CA THR A 101 -5.38 -24.16 11.94
C THR A 101 -4.74 -24.83 13.14
N TYR A 102 -4.24 -24.04 14.11
CA TYR A 102 -3.67 -24.58 15.35
C TYR A 102 -4.66 -25.48 16.12
N LEU A 103 -5.93 -25.09 16.21
CA LEU A 103 -6.95 -25.88 16.90
C LEU A 103 -7.41 -27.13 16.13
N CYS A 104 -7.31 -27.13 14.80
CA CYS A 104 -7.74 -28.24 13.96
C CYS A 104 -6.62 -29.27 13.69
N GLU A 105 -5.36 -28.83 13.68
CA GLU A 105 -4.18 -29.67 13.40
C GLU A 105 -3.33 -29.96 14.64
N GLY A 106 -3.56 -29.24 15.74
CA GLY A 106 -2.89 -29.43 17.03
C GLY A 106 -3.58 -30.41 17.97
#